data_AF-A0A1S9AC11-F1
#
_entry.id   AF-A0A1S9AC11-F1
#
_cell.length_a   1.000
_cell.length_b   1.000
_cell.length_c   1.000
_cell.angle_alpha   90.00
_cell.angle_beta   90.00
_cell.angle_gamma   90.00
#
_symmetry.space_group_name_H-M   'P 1'
#
loop_
_entity.id
_entity.type
_entity.pdbx_description
1 polymer ?
#
loop_
_entity_poly.entity_id
_entity_poly.type
_entity_poly.pdbx_seq_one_letter_code
_entity_poly.pdbx_strand_id
1 'polypeptide(L)'
;MDKAVALATECKAREAQDELIALRSTRATQQQLKQVQQSLNEAAAACTRAERRREAWFETRGAIQKLIKADAYDKARQRLAAFTKRWGEDEETRALRKRIDEGRREHPLADPSRGDPDAR
;
A
#
# COMPACT_ATOMS: atom_id res chain seq x y z
N MET A 1 -14.62 7.43 25.96
CA MET A 1 -13.22 7.44 25.48
C MET A 1 -13.09 6.71 24.15
N ASP A 2 -13.91 5.68 23.93
CA ASP A 2 -13.87 4.79 22.77
C ASP A 2 -14.13 5.47 21.42
N LYS A 3 -14.93 6.54 21.38
CA LYS A 3 -15.23 7.29 20.14
C LYS A 3 -14.00 7.97 19.53
N ALA A 4 -13.21 8.70 20.32
CA ALA A 4 -12.03 9.41 19.81
C ALA A 4 -10.99 8.43 19.24
N VAL A 5 -10.80 7.29 19.92
CA VAL A 5 -9.90 6.23 19.47
C VAL A 5 -10.45 5.54 18.22
N ALA A 6 -11.75 5.24 18.16
CA ALA A 6 -12.40 4.67 16.98
C ALA A 6 -12.27 5.60 15.75
N LEU A 7 -12.56 6.89 15.91
CA LEU A 7 -12.40 7.89 14.86
C LEU A 7 -10.94 8.00 14.38
N ALA A 8 -9.99 7.90 15.31
CA ALA A 8 -8.57 7.89 14.96
C ALA A 8 -8.18 6.65 14.15
N THR A 9 -8.69 5.46 14.51
CA THR A 9 -8.49 4.23 13.72
C THR A 9 -9.16 4.28 12.34
N GLU A 10 -10.20 5.10 12.18
CA GLU A 10 -10.85 5.38 10.90
C GLU A 10 -10.15 6.50 10.10
N CYS A 11 -8.98 6.98 10.54
CA CYS A 11 -8.25 8.10 9.94
C CYS A 11 -8.99 9.44 9.96
N LYS A 12 -9.99 9.60 10.83
CA LYS A 12 -10.74 10.84 11.04
C LYS A 12 -10.05 11.70 12.10
N ALA A 13 -8.80 12.09 11.83
CA ALA A 13 -7.95 12.79 12.81
C ALA A 13 -8.57 14.10 13.34
N ARG A 14 -9.38 14.79 12.53
CA ARG A 14 -10.05 16.03 12.91
C ARG A 14 -11.21 15.78 13.89
N GLU A 15 -12.10 14.86 13.56
CA GLU A 15 -13.21 14.46 14.45
C GLU A 15 -12.68 13.88 15.77
N ALA A 16 -11.56 13.16 15.72
CA ALA A 16 -10.92 12.62 16.90
C ALA A 16 -10.28 13.72 17.79
N GLN A 17 -9.76 14.81 17.20
CA GLN A 17 -9.30 15.99 17.94
C GLN A 17 -10.46 16.78 18.54
N ASP A 18 -11.56 16.97 17.81
CA ASP A 18 -12.76 17.62 18.34
C ASP A 18 -13.28 16.87 19.58
N GLU A 19 -13.25 15.55 19.55
CA GLU A 19 -13.70 14.73 20.68
C GLU A 19 -12.70 14.72 21.85
N LEU A 20 -11.40 14.93 21.59
CA LEU A 20 -10.41 15.20 22.63
C LEU A 20 -10.67 16.56 23.32
N ILE A 21 -11.04 17.58 22.55
CA ILE A 21 -11.39 18.91 23.08
C ILE A 21 -12.63 18.79 23.96
N ALA A 22 -13.66 18.08 23.51
CA ALA A 22 -14.85 17.78 24.31
C ALA A 22 -14.50 17.02 25.61
N LEU A 23 -13.60 16.03 25.52
CA LEU A 23 -13.11 15.28 26.68
C LEU A 23 -12.32 16.14 27.67
N ARG A 24 -11.57 17.14 27.20
CA ARG A 24 -10.88 18.13 28.07
C ARG A 24 -11.84 19.06 28.78
N SER A 25 -13.00 19.35 28.16
CA SER A 25 -14.06 20.15 28.78
C SER A 25 -14.83 19.37 29.85
N THR A 26 -14.93 18.04 29.70
CA THR A 26 -15.34 17.15 30.80
C THR A 26 -14.16 16.96 31.77
N ARG A 27 -14.39 16.68 33.05
CA ARG A 27 -13.32 16.54 34.08
C ARG A 27 -12.42 15.30 33.90
N ALA A 28 -11.95 15.01 32.69
CA ALA A 28 -11.02 13.93 32.41
C ALA A 28 -9.67 14.18 33.10
N THR A 29 -9.04 13.11 33.58
CA THR A 29 -7.73 13.23 34.23
C THR A 29 -6.63 13.51 33.21
N GLN A 30 -5.56 14.19 33.63
CA GLN A 30 -4.43 14.51 32.74
C GLN A 30 -3.76 13.27 32.15
N GLN A 31 -3.78 12.15 32.88
CA GLN A 31 -3.23 10.87 32.44
C GLN A 31 -4.06 10.27 31.31
N GLN A 32 -5.39 10.34 31.42
CA GLN A 32 -6.35 9.95 30.37
C GLN A 32 -6.20 10.80 29.11
N LEU A 33 -6.05 12.12 29.25
CA LEU A 33 -5.84 13.03 28.12
C LEU A 33 -4.53 12.74 27.38
N LYS A 34 -3.44 12.46 28.11
CA LYS A 34 -2.17 12.04 27.51
C LYS A 34 -2.32 10.75 26.72
N GLN A 35 -3.00 9.76 27.28
CA GLN A 35 -3.17 8.46 26.62
C GLN A 35 -3.95 8.59 25.32
N VAL A 36 -5.07 9.33 25.31
CA VAL A 36 -5.84 9.58 24.08
C VAL A 36 -5.00 10.36 23.08
N GLN A 37 -4.31 11.44 23.48
CA GLN A 37 -3.44 12.22 22.58
C GLN A 37 -2.36 11.36 21.91
N GLN A 38 -1.77 10.43 22.67
CA GLN A 38 -0.75 9.52 22.16
C GLN A 38 -1.34 8.54 21.13
N SER A 39 -2.49 7.93 21.45
CA SER A 39 -3.22 7.08 20.50
C SER A 39 -3.66 7.84 19.24
N LEU A 40 -4.07 9.11 19.35
CA LEU A 40 -4.41 9.95 18.20
C LEU A 40 -3.20 10.21 17.30
N ASN A 41 -2.04 10.51 17.91
CA ASN A 41 -0.81 10.78 17.15
C ASN A 41 -0.32 9.52 16.43
N GLU A 42 -0.36 8.37 17.10
CA GLU A 42 0.00 7.07 16.50
C GLU A 42 -0.94 6.70 15.36
N ALA A 43 -2.24 6.88 15.54
CA ALA A 43 -3.24 6.62 14.51
C ALA A 43 -3.07 7.58 13.32
N ALA A 44 -2.85 8.88 13.55
CA ALA A 44 -2.61 9.85 12.49
C ALA A 44 -1.35 9.53 11.67
N ALA A 45 -0.27 9.11 12.33
CA ALA A 45 0.96 8.66 11.65
C ALA A 45 0.72 7.39 10.82
N ALA A 46 -0.03 6.42 11.36
CA ALA A 46 -0.40 5.20 10.63
C ALA A 46 -1.25 5.51 9.39
N CYS A 47 -2.23 6.41 9.53
CA CYS A 47 -3.09 6.88 8.44
C CYS A 47 -2.30 7.60 7.35
N THR A 48 -1.43 8.55 7.73
CA THR A 48 -0.56 9.25 6.76
C THR A 48 0.32 8.27 5.99
N ARG A 49 0.86 7.25 6.67
CA ARG A 49 1.67 6.21 6.03
C ARG A 49 0.84 5.34 5.08
N ALA A 50 -0.40 5.02 5.45
CA ALA A 50 -1.34 4.27 4.62
C ALA A 50 -1.77 5.05 3.38
N GLU A 51 -2.05 6.35 3.50
CA GLU A 51 -2.37 7.23 2.38
C GLU A 51 -1.18 7.34 1.41
N ARG A 52 0.03 7.63 1.92
CA ARG A 52 1.24 7.66 1.09
C ARG A 52 1.52 6.34 0.39
N ARG A 53 1.23 5.21 1.05
CA ARG A 53 1.31 3.88 0.42
C ARG A 53 0.29 3.76 -0.71
N ARG A 54 -0.96 4.18 -0.50
CA ARG A 54 -2.03 4.13 -1.52
C ARG A 54 -1.65 4.98 -2.73
N GLU A 55 -1.20 6.21 -2.52
CA GLU A 55 -0.73 7.08 -3.60
C GLU A 55 0.42 6.44 -4.38
N ALA A 56 1.46 5.99 -3.67
CA ALA A 56 2.58 5.29 -4.29
C ALA A 56 2.14 4.01 -5.03
N TRP A 57 1.10 3.32 -4.54
CA TRP A 57 0.53 2.14 -5.19
C TRP A 57 -0.16 2.52 -6.50
N PHE A 58 -0.98 3.56 -6.52
CA PHE A 58 -1.65 4.03 -7.74
C PHE A 58 -0.63 4.36 -8.84
N GLU A 59 0.41 5.12 -8.51
CA GLU A 59 1.49 5.45 -9.45
C GLU A 59 2.25 4.21 -9.93
N THR A 60 2.64 3.35 -9.00
CA THR A 60 3.39 2.12 -9.28
C THR A 60 2.59 1.18 -10.15
N ARG A 61 1.32 0.95 -9.82
CA ARG A 61 0.39 0.10 -10.56
C ARG A 61 0.20 0.61 -11.99
N GLY A 62 0.02 1.92 -12.17
CA GLY A 62 -0.08 2.53 -13.50
C GLY A 62 1.18 2.30 -14.34
N ALA A 63 2.37 2.45 -13.74
CA ALA A 63 3.64 2.17 -14.40
C ALA A 63 3.80 0.67 -14.75
N ILE A 64 3.46 -0.23 -13.82
CA ILE A 64 3.49 -1.68 -14.04
C ILE A 64 2.54 -2.08 -15.18
N GLN A 65 1.33 -1.54 -15.22
CA GLN A 65 0.38 -1.83 -16.31
C GLN A 65 0.90 -1.39 -17.68
N LYS A 66 1.57 -0.24 -17.76
CA LYS A 66 2.24 0.20 -19.00
C LYS A 66 3.35 -0.77 -19.41
N LEU A 67 4.13 -1.27 -18.45
CA LEU A 67 5.19 -2.25 -18.71
C LEU A 67 4.62 -3.60 -19.17
N ILE A 68 3.53 -4.07 -18.57
CA ILE A 68 2.82 -5.29 -19.01
C ILE A 68 2.31 -5.13 -20.45
N LYS A 69 1.71 -3.98 -20.79
CA LYS A 69 1.23 -3.70 -22.16
C LYS A 69 2.35 -3.59 -23.20
N ALA A 70 3.58 -3.36 -22.75
CA ALA A 70 4.78 -3.29 -23.58
C ALA A 70 5.60 -4.59 -23.50
N ASP A 71 5.00 -5.68 -22.99
CA ASP A 71 5.62 -7.00 -22.80
C ASP A 71 6.91 -6.98 -21.95
N ALA A 72 7.13 -5.91 -21.17
CA ALA A 72 8.30 -5.71 -20.33
C ALA A 72 8.09 -6.30 -18.93
N TYR A 73 7.77 -7.59 -18.85
CA TYR A 73 7.39 -8.29 -17.62
C TYR A 73 8.51 -8.30 -16.56
N ASP A 74 9.79 -8.44 -16.95
CA ASP A 74 10.90 -8.39 -15.99
C ASP A 74 11.03 -7.01 -15.33
N LYS A 75 10.83 -5.93 -16.10
CA LYS A 75 10.80 -4.55 -15.55
C LYS A 75 9.59 -4.33 -14.66
N ALA A 76 8.43 -4.86 -15.04
CA ALA A 76 7.22 -4.82 -14.24
C ALA A 76 7.44 -5.50 -12.87
N ARG A 77 8.09 -6.68 -12.86
CA ARG A 77 8.42 -7.43 -11.65
C ARG A 77 9.43 -6.69 -10.77
N GLN A 78 10.48 -6.11 -11.34
CA GLN A 78 11.45 -5.30 -10.58
C GLN A 78 10.78 -4.08 -9.93
N ARG A 79 9.88 -3.41 -10.67
CA ARG A 79 9.14 -2.25 -10.17
C ARG A 79 8.24 -2.64 -8.98
N LEU A 80 7.56 -3.77 -9.08
CA LEU A 80 6.74 -4.31 -7.99
C LEU A 80 7.59 -4.71 -6.77
N ALA A 81 8.74 -5.37 -6.97
CA ALA A 81 9.64 -5.75 -5.90
C ALA A 81 10.22 -4.52 -5.15
N ALA A 82 10.54 -3.44 -5.86
CA ALA A 82 10.96 -2.19 -5.24
C ALA A 82 9.86 -1.57 -4.37
N PHE A 83 8.60 -1.64 -4.82
CA PHE A 83 7.45 -1.18 -4.04
C PHE A 83 7.23 -2.02 -2.79
N THR A 84 7.20 -3.35 -2.90
CA THR A 84 6.97 -4.25 -1.75
C THR A 84 8.11 -4.19 -0.74
N LYS A 85 9.36 -3.96 -1.16
CA LYS A 85 10.49 -3.74 -0.25
C LYS A 85 10.32 -2.49 0.62
N ARG A 86 9.73 -1.42 0.08
CA ARG A 86 9.56 -0.14 0.79
C ARG A 86 8.28 -0.07 1.62
N TRP A 87 7.19 -0.62 1.10
CA TRP A 87 5.86 -0.46 1.69
C TRP A 87 5.33 -1.73 2.35
N GLY A 88 5.86 -2.91 1.98
CA GLY A 88 5.37 -4.23 2.39
C GLY A 88 4.52 -4.89 1.30
N GLU A 89 4.46 -6.22 1.31
CA GLU A 89 3.60 -7.02 0.43
C GLU A 89 2.20 -7.19 1.05
N ASP A 90 1.17 -7.06 0.23
CA ASP A 90 -0.25 -7.25 0.55
C ASP A 90 -0.92 -8.16 -0.51
N GLU A 91 -2.23 -8.38 -0.37
CA GLU A 91 -2.96 -9.24 -1.30
C GLU A 91 -2.99 -8.68 -2.73
N GLU A 92 -3.19 -7.37 -2.90
CA GLU A 92 -3.18 -6.70 -4.21
C GLU A 92 -1.82 -6.83 -4.91
N THR A 93 -0.72 -6.56 -4.21
CA THR A 93 0.64 -6.69 -4.76
C THR A 93 0.96 -8.15 -5.10
N ARG A 94 0.52 -9.12 -4.29
CA ARG A 94 0.66 -10.56 -4.62
C ARG A 94 -0.14 -10.95 -5.86
N ALA A 95 -1.38 -10.51 -5.97
CA ALA A 95 -2.22 -10.79 -7.12
C ALA A 95 -1.60 -10.20 -8.40
N LEU A 96 -1.09 -8.96 -8.33
CA LEU A 96 -0.42 -8.33 -9.47
C LEU A 96 0.88 -9.06 -9.85
N ARG A 97 1.67 -9.51 -8.86
CA ARG A 97 2.88 -10.30 -9.10
C ARG A 97 2.57 -11.59 -9.85
N LYS A 98 1.53 -12.32 -9.44
CA LYS A 98 1.09 -13.54 -10.14
C LYS A 98 0.74 -13.26 -11.59
N ARG A 99 -0.01 -12.19 -11.87
CA ARG A 99 -0.37 -11.77 -13.24
C ARG A 99 0.85 -11.44 -14.09
N ILE A 100 1.87 -10.77 -13.52
CA ILE A 100 3.13 -10.50 -14.22
C ILE A 100 3.85 -11.82 -14.54
N ASP A 101 3.88 -12.75 -13.58
CA ASP A 101 4.57 -14.03 -13.73
C ASP A 101 3.89 -14.98 -14.72
N GLU A 102 2.55 -14.97 -14.75
CA GLU A 102 1.74 -15.70 -15.73
C GLU A 102 1.96 -15.14 -17.13
N GLY A 103 1.80 -13.82 -17.32
CA GLY A 103 2.04 -13.19 -18.63
C GLY A 103 3.46 -13.40 -19.15
N ARG A 104 4.47 -13.43 -18.26
CA ARG A 104 5.85 -13.78 -18.62
C ARG A 104 5.98 -15.22 -19.14
N ARG A 105 5.25 -16.19 -18.57
CA ARG A 105 5.29 -17.60 -19.00
C ARG A 105 4.59 -17.81 -20.33
N GLU A 106 3.52 -17.07 -20.59
CA GLU A 106 2.75 -17.17 -21.83
C GLU A 106 3.40 -16.44 -23.01
N HIS A 107 4.35 -15.54 -22.75
CA HIS A 107 4.99 -14.75 -23.80
C HIS A 107 5.93 -15.63 -24.68
N PRO A 108 5.75 -15.67 -26.01
CA PRO A 108 6.42 -16.62 -26.90
C PRO A 108 7.94 -16.43 -27.05
N LEU A 109 8.51 -15.33 -26.57
CA LEU A 109 9.97 -15.12 -26.49
C LEU A 109 10.60 -15.65 -25.18
N ALA A 110 9.81 -16.16 -24.23
CA ALA A 110 10.30 -16.80 -23.01
C ALA A 110 10.67 -18.28 -23.22
N ASP A 111 10.43 -18.82 -24.41
CA ASP A 111 10.83 -20.17 -24.81
C ASP A 111 12.12 -20.11 -25.64
N PRO A 112 13.30 -20.39 -25.05
CA PRO A 112 14.57 -20.43 -25.79
C PRO A 112 14.65 -21.62 -26.77
N SER A 113 13.65 -22.52 -26.81
CA SER A 113 13.63 -23.67 -27.74
C SER A 113 12.97 -23.39 -29.09
N ARG A 114 12.51 -22.15 -29.36
CA ARG A 114 12.04 -21.73 -30.70
C ARG A 114 13.17 -21.10 -31.54
N GLY A 115 14.36 -21.68 -31.46
CA GLY A 115 15.46 -21.43 -32.41
C GLY A 115 15.41 -22.48 -33.52
N ASP A 116 15.05 -22.04 -34.72
CA ASP A 116 15.14 -22.66 -36.05
C ASP A 116 15.31 -24.19 -36.19
N PRO A 117 14.29 -24.91 -36.71
CA PRO A 117 14.45 -26.27 -37.22
C PRO A 117 15.00 -26.35 -38.66
N ASP A 118 15.49 -25.26 -39.27
CA ASP A 118 15.96 -25.28 -40.67
C ASP A 118 17.39 -24.75 -40.82
N ALA A 119 18.35 -25.65 -40.60
CA ALA A 119 19.67 -25.56 -41.21
C ALA A 119 19.94 -26.91 -41.88
N ARG A 120 19.37 -27.08 -43.08
CA ARG A 120 19.80 -28.07 -44.07
C ARG A 120 21.09 -27.64 -44.73
#